data_AF-A0A2A4RMX4-F1
#
_entry.id   AF-A0A2A4RMX4-F1
#
_cell.length_a   1.000
_cell.length_b   1.000
_cell.length_c   1.000
_cell.angle_alpha   90.00
_cell.angle_beta   90.00
_cell.angle_gamma   90.00
#
_symmetry.space_group_name_H-M   'P 1'
#
loop_
_entity.id
_entity.type
_entity.pdbx_description
1 polymer ?
#
loop_
_entity_poly.entity_id
_entity_poly.type
_entity_poly.pdbx_seq_one_letter_code
_entity_poly.pdbx_strand_id
1 'polypeptide(L)'
;MNKIKTACLAVVLTSALPLVSNVAYAEENGAGCGVGKVVMEGKSGKDAHVSAAFINMAIHAVVGPIQLFGMTSGTVGCDVTQTVSNDREKERFVASNQDSLITEIAQGNGAHLTSLASLMGVSAEDHSAFFTALQMNYDEIAVSTDVLASVHSIMQSEPRLAGYAS
;
A
#
# COMPACT_ATOMS: atom_id res chain seq x y z
N MET A 1 46.38 -13.21 -27.30
CA MET A 1 45.38 -12.12 -27.35
C MET A 1 44.13 -12.60 -28.09
N ASN A 2 43.07 -12.81 -27.31
CA ASN A 2 41.61 -12.82 -27.58
C ASN A 2 41.09 -13.25 -28.96
N LYS A 3 40.28 -14.33 -29.02
CA LYS A 3 38.82 -14.35 -29.32
C LYS A 3 38.22 -15.73 -28.97
N ILE A 4 37.80 -15.97 -27.71
CA ILE A 4 37.09 -17.18 -27.25
C ILE A 4 35.68 -16.81 -26.74
N LYS A 5 34.87 -16.07 -27.50
CA LYS A 5 33.50 -15.70 -27.04
C LYS A 5 32.46 -15.63 -28.17
N THR A 6 32.49 -16.57 -29.11
CA THR A 6 31.46 -16.69 -30.15
C THR A 6 30.96 -18.12 -30.27
N ALA A 7 30.55 -18.71 -29.14
CA ALA A 7 29.93 -20.03 -29.11
C ALA A 7 28.84 -20.03 -28.03
N CYS A 8 27.62 -19.71 -28.43
CA CYS A 8 26.36 -20.25 -27.90
C CYS A 8 25.19 -19.59 -28.65
N LEU A 9 25.20 -19.76 -29.98
CA LEU A 9 24.02 -19.56 -30.81
C LEU A 9 23.33 -20.92 -30.89
N ALA A 10 22.56 -21.25 -29.85
CA ALA A 10 21.51 -22.26 -29.82
C ALA A 10 21.08 -22.40 -28.36
N VAL A 11 19.84 -22.02 -28.04
CA VAL A 11 18.91 -22.84 -27.26
C VAL A 11 17.51 -22.24 -27.48
N VAL A 12 16.80 -22.92 -28.39
CA VAL A 12 15.39 -23.32 -28.28
C VAL A 12 14.34 -22.22 -28.04
N LEU A 13 13.77 -21.80 -29.17
CA LEU A 13 12.39 -21.34 -29.29
C LEU A 13 11.45 -22.53 -29.02
N THR A 14 11.01 -22.73 -27.79
CA THR A 14 9.84 -23.58 -27.47
C THR A 14 8.96 -22.88 -26.46
N SER A 15 7.81 -22.41 -26.96
CA SER A 15 6.53 -22.25 -26.25
C SER A 15 6.59 -22.22 -24.72
N ALA A 16 6.79 -21.04 -24.16
CA ALA A 16 6.20 -20.70 -22.87
C ALA A 16 5.24 -19.54 -23.15
N LEU A 17 3.95 -19.80 -23.02
CA LEU A 17 2.98 -18.74 -22.78
C LEU A 17 3.60 -17.80 -21.73
N PRO A 18 3.62 -16.47 -21.93
CA PRO A 18 3.71 -15.61 -20.77
C PRO A 18 2.41 -15.85 -20.01
N LEU A 19 2.45 -16.74 -19.02
CA LEU A 19 1.65 -16.56 -17.83
C LEU A 19 2.05 -15.18 -17.35
N VAL A 20 1.25 -14.19 -17.75
CA VAL A 20 1.21 -12.88 -17.11
C VAL A 20 0.73 -13.15 -15.69
N SER A 21 1.64 -13.65 -14.87
CA SER A 21 1.49 -13.63 -13.43
C SER A 21 1.29 -12.17 -13.11
N ASN A 22 0.10 -11.83 -12.63
CA ASN A 22 -0.15 -10.55 -12.00
C ASN A 22 0.84 -10.45 -10.84
N VAL A 23 2.00 -9.87 -11.11
CA VAL A 23 2.94 -9.45 -10.08
C VAL A 23 2.22 -8.36 -9.33
N ALA A 24 1.62 -8.73 -8.19
CA ALA A 24 1.08 -7.78 -7.24
C ALA A 24 2.25 -6.93 -6.75
N TYR A 25 2.44 -5.77 -7.37
CA TYR A 25 3.38 -4.78 -6.89
C TYR A 25 2.79 -4.17 -5.62
N ALA A 26 3.20 -4.70 -4.46
CA ALA A 26 3.04 -3.99 -3.20
C ALA A 26 4.07 -2.85 -3.20
N GLU A 27 3.63 -1.64 -3.54
CA GLU A 27 4.46 -0.44 -3.51
C GLU A 27 3.95 0.56 -2.47
N GLU A 28 4.62 0.57 -1.31
CA GLU A 28 4.83 1.78 -0.53
C GLU A 28 6.27 2.29 -0.82
N ASN A 29 6.35 3.32 -1.68
CA ASN A 29 7.55 4.14 -1.99
C ASN A 29 8.63 3.53 -2.92
N GLY A 30 8.30 3.10 -4.13
CA GLY A 30 9.27 2.78 -5.18
C GLY A 30 9.26 1.33 -5.70
N ALA A 31 10.41 0.66 -5.75
CA ALA A 31 10.60 -0.58 -6.53
C ALA A 31 9.88 -1.86 -6.01
N GLY A 32 8.83 -1.69 -5.21
CA GLY A 32 8.14 -2.75 -4.48
C GLY A 32 8.94 -3.27 -3.28
N CYS A 33 8.33 -4.18 -2.53
CA CYS A 33 8.99 -4.87 -1.43
C CYS A 33 9.80 -6.08 -1.96
N GLY A 34 11.05 -6.24 -1.51
CA GLY A 34 11.96 -7.30 -1.98
C GLY A 34 13.45 -7.00 -1.83
N VAL A 35 14.30 -7.99 -2.09
CA VAL A 35 15.77 -7.92 -1.92
C VAL A 35 16.41 -6.78 -2.72
N GLY A 36 15.84 -6.43 -3.88
CA GLY A 36 16.26 -5.31 -4.71
C GLY A 36 16.11 -3.95 -4.03
N LYS A 37 15.14 -3.77 -3.13
CA LYS A 37 15.01 -2.56 -2.29
C LYS A 37 16.15 -2.47 -1.27
N VAL A 38 16.49 -3.58 -0.61
CA VAL A 38 17.60 -3.65 0.36
C VAL A 38 18.95 -3.39 -0.33
N VAL A 39 19.16 -4.00 -1.50
CA VAL A 39 20.41 -3.83 -2.27
C VAL A 39 20.58 -2.40 -2.81
N MET A 40 19.48 -1.69 -3.07
CA MET A 40 19.48 -0.32 -3.59
C MET A 40 19.09 0.72 -2.52
N GLU A 41 19.12 0.35 -1.24
CA GLU A 41 18.85 1.25 -0.13
C GLU A 41 19.84 2.42 -0.13
N GLY A 42 19.35 3.65 0.06
CA GLY A 42 20.16 4.87 0.01
C GLY A 42 20.47 5.40 -1.40
N LYS A 43 20.02 4.74 -2.48
CA LYS A 43 20.12 5.26 -3.85
C LYS A 43 18.80 5.89 -4.30
N SER A 44 18.86 7.14 -4.75
CA SER A 44 17.70 7.90 -5.22
C SER A 44 17.73 8.11 -6.73
N GLY A 45 16.55 8.24 -7.35
CA GLY A 45 16.41 8.52 -8.78
C GLY A 45 15.78 7.36 -9.56
N LYS A 46 15.17 7.68 -10.71
CA LYS A 46 14.38 6.74 -11.52
C LYS A 46 15.19 5.49 -11.91
N ASP A 47 16.47 5.65 -12.22
CA ASP A 47 17.35 4.55 -12.62
C ASP A 47 17.60 3.55 -11.48
N ALA A 48 17.68 4.03 -10.23
CA ALA A 48 17.83 3.18 -9.06
C ALA A 48 16.56 2.35 -8.81
N HIS A 49 15.39 2.96 -9.01
CA HIS A 49 14.10 2.25 -8.89
C HIS A 49 13.91 1.19 -9.98
N VAL A 50 14.23 1.50 -11.23
CA VAL A 50 14.17 0.53 -12.34
C VAL A 50 15.16 -0.62 -12.11
N SER A 51 16.36 -0.31 -11.63
CA SER A 51 17.38 -1.32 -11.33
C SER A 51 16.96 -2.21 -10.14
N ALA A 52 16.39 -1.62 -9.09
CA ALA A 52 15.85 -2.36 -7.97
C ALA A 52 14.69 -3.27 -8.39
N ALA A 53 13.80 -2.79 -9.26
CA ALA A 53 12.70 -3.59 -9.82
C ALA A 53 13.23 -4.77 -10.65
N PHE A 54 14.26 -4.54 -11.48
CA PHE A 54 14.87 -5.61 -12.26
C PHE A 54 15.59 -6.65 -11.39
N ILE A 55 16.26 -6.23 -10.31
CA ILE A 55 16.87 -7.13 -9.33
C ILE A 55 15.81 -7.94 -8.59
N ASN A 56 14.70 -7.30 -8.18
CA ASN A 56 13.55 -7.97 -7.59
C ASN A 56 13.00 -9.05 -8.53
N MET A 57 12.77 -8.71 -9.80
CA MET A 57 12.30 -9.67 -10.80
C MET A 57 13.29 -10.81 -11.08
N ALA A 58 14.57 -10.50 -11.22
CA ALA A 58 15.60 -11.49 -11.51
C ALA A 58 15.77 -12.47 -10.35
N ILE A 59 15.76 -11.99 -9.10
CA ILE A 59 15.85 -12.85 -7.93
C ILE A 59 14.56 -13.66 -7.75
N HIS A 60 13.38 -13.10 -8.04
CA HIS A 60 12.13 -13.87 -8.04
C HIS A 60 12.16 -15.02 -9.05
N ALA A 61 12.69 -14.78 -10.26
CA ALA A 61 12.78 -15.79 -11.32
C ALA A 61 13.79 -16.91 -11.01
N VAL A 62 14.85 -16.62 -10.25
CA VAL A 62 15.93 -17.57 -9.94
C VAL A 62 15.71 -18.32 -8.62
N VAL A 63 15.09 -17.67 -7.63
CA VAL A 63 15.03 -18.15 -6.24
C VAL A 63 13.61 -18.57 -5.81
N GLY A 64 12.62 -18.45 -6.72
CA GLY A 64 11.28 -19.01 -6.54
C GLY A 64 10.50 -18.43 -5.34
N PRO A 65 9.60 -19.22 -4.71
CA PRO A 65 8.64 -18.76 -3.69
C PRO A 65 9.26 -18.39 -2.33
N ILE A 66 10.57 -18.23 -2.21
CA ILE A 66 11.23 -17.79 -0.98
C ILE A 66 10.77 -16.39 -0.54
N GLN A 67 10.16 -15.59 -1.42
CA GLN A 67 9.44 -14.36 -1.02
C GLN A 67 8.29 -14.67 -0.05
N LEU A 68 7.58 -15.80 -0.21
CA LEU A 68 6.54 -16.24 0.72
C LEU A 68 7.15 -16.62 2.07
N PHE A 69 8.31 -17.29 2.07
CA PHE A 69 9.02 -17.61 3.30
C PHE A 69 9.53 -16.35 4.00
N GLY A 70 10.00 -15.37 3.23
CA GLY A 70 10.41 -14.05 3.71
C GLY A 70 9.26 -13.21 4.27
N MET A 71 8.07 -13.34 3.69
CA MET A 71 6.82 -12.77 4.21
C MET A 71 6.41 -13.45 5.52
N THR A 72 6.51 -14.78 5.64
CA THR A 72 6.15 -15.48 6.88
C THR A 72 7.21 -15.35 7.99
N SER A 73 8.49 -15.18 7.65
CA SER A 73 9.57 -15.02 8.63
C SER A 73 9.96 -13.57 8.89
N GLY A 74 9.36 -12.59 8.20
CA GLY A 74 9.63 -11.15 8.40
C GLY A 74 11.04 -10.69 8.04
N THR A 75 11.80 -11.47 7.26
CA THR A 75 13.25 -11.25 7.03
C THR A 75 13.57 -10.51 5.74
N VAL A 76 12.59 -10.24 4.86
CA VAL A 76 12.83 -9.75 3.50
C VAL A 76 12.17 -8.40 3.25
N GLY A 77 12.42 -7.40 4.10
CA GLY A 77 12.15 -5.97 3.81
C GLY A 77 10.72 -5.60 3.37
N CYS A 78 9.76 -6.51 3.51
CA CYS A 78 8.34 -6.33 3.34
C CYS A 78 7.76 -6.37 4.75
N ASP A 79 7.13 -5.29 5.19
CA ASP A 79 6.35 -5.35 6.42
C ASP A 79 5.05 -6.10 6.11
N VAL A 80 4.94 -7.33 6.60
CA VAL A 80 3.74 -8.17 6.42
C VAL A 80 2.64 -7.86 7.43
N THR A 81 2.87 -6.90 8.33
CA THR A 81 1.83 -6.39 9.23
C THR A 81 0.95 -5.35 8.55
N GLN A 82 1.40 -4.80 7.41
CA GLN A 82 0.59 -3.89 6.61
C GLN A 82 -0.43 -4.69 5.79
N THR A 83 -1.71 -4.41 6.06
CA THR A 83 -2.84 -4.95 5.31
C THR A 83 -2.65 -4.65 3.82
N VAL A 84 -2.96 -5.59 2.92
CA VAL A 84 -3.11 -5.30 1.49
C VAL A 84 -4.37 -4.45 1.32
N SER A 85 -4.26 -3.17 1.63
CA SER A 85 -5.36 -2.23 1.71
C SER A 85 -5.06 -1.01 0.86
N ASN A 86 -6.14 -0.35 0.44
CA ASN A 86 -6.10 0.88 -0.33
C ASN A 86 -5.73 2.10 0.54
N ASP A 87 -4.90 1.90 1.57
CA ASP A 87 -4.58 2.89 2.60
C ASP A 87 -3.92 4.13 1.98
N ARG A 88 -3.10 3.94 0.95
CA ARG A 88 -2.51 5.05 0.20
C ARG A 88 -3.54 5.91 -0.55
N GLU A 89 -4.68 5.35 -0.98
CA GLU A 89 -5.77 6.14 -1.56
C GLU A 89 -6.51 6.93 -0.47
N LYS A 90 -6.75 6.31 0.69
CA LYS A 90 -7.33 6.97 1.88
C LYS A 90 -6.44 8.13 2.34
N GLU A 91 -5.14 7.90 2.48
CA GLU A 91 -4.16 8.91 2.88
C GLU A 91 -4.13 10.09 1.91
N ARG A 92 -4.05 9.82 0.59
CA ARG A 92 -4.07 10.88 -0.41
C ARG A 92 -5.38 11.66 -0.40
N PHE A 93 -6.51 10.96 -0.23
CA PHE A 93 -7.81 11.59 -0.15
C PHE A 93 -7.91 12.52 1.06
N VAL A 94 -7.52 12.04 2.25
CA VAL A 94 -7.52 12.84 3.47
C VAL A 94 -6.58 14.03 3.33
N ALA A 95 -5.34 13.83 2.89
CA ALA A 95 -4.35 14.89 2.73
C ALA A 95 -4.79 15.98 1.73
N SER A 96 -5.47 15.59 0.64
CA SER A 96 -5.91 16.55 -0.39
C SER A 96 -7.18 17.31 0.00
N ASN A 97 -7.95 16.81 0.96
CA ASN A 97 -9.27 17.34 1.33
C ASN A 97 -9.38 17.66 2.82
N GLN A 98 -8.26 17.77 3.53
CA GLN A 98 -8.23 17.83 5.00
C GLN A 98 -9.07 18.97 5.58
N ASP A 99 -8.93 20.19 5.05
CA ASP A 99 -9.66 21.36 5.55
C ASP A 99 -11.18 21.21 5.39
N SER A 100 -11.61 20.72 4.22
CA SER A 100 -13.02 20.40 3.95
C SER A 100 -13.51 19.27 4.84
N LEU A 101 -12.71 18.22 5.02
CA LEU A 101 -13.05 17.08 5.86
C LEU A 101 -13.24 17.48 7.32
N ILE A 102 -12.30 18.23 7.90
CA ILE A 102 -12.40 18.71 9.29
C ILE A 102 -13.68 19.55 9.45
N THR A 103 -13.96 20.44 8.51
CA THR A 103 -15.16 21.27 8.52
C THR A 103 -16.45 20.42 8.45
N GLU A 104 -16.50 19.45 7.55
CA GLU A 104 -17.64 18.56 7.37
C GLU A 104 -17.83 17.59 8.55
N ILE A 105 -16.74 17.15 9.19
CA ILE A 105 -16.77 16.39 10.46
C ILE A 105 -17.40 17.25 11.56
N ALA A 106 -17.01 18.53 11.69
CA ALA A 106 -17.62 19.43 12.65
C ALA A 106 -19.13 19.60 12.43
N GLN A 107 -19.55 19.64 11.16
CA GLN A 107 -20.96 19.75 10.77
C GLN A 107 -21.74 18.42 10.93
N GLY A 108 -21.03 17.29 10.99
CA GLY A 108 -21.60 15.94 11.04
C GLY A 108 -22.17 15.46 9.69
N ASN A 109 -21.85 16.17 8.59
CA ASN A 109 -22.28 15.81 7.24
C ASN A 109 -21.40 16.50 6.20
N GLY A 110 -21.32 15.92 5.00
CA GLY A 110 -20.66 16.53 3.86
C GLY A 110 -20.24 15.54 2.78
N ALA A 111 -19.88 16.06 1.60
CA ALA A 111 -19.57 15.24 0.44
C ALA A 111 -18.22 14.52 0.59
N HIS A 112 -17.23 15.17 1.19
CA HIS A 112 -15.92 14.61 1.44
C HIS A 112 -15.99 13.60 2.58
N LEU A 113 -16.76 13.89 3.63
CA LEU A 113 -17.01 12.97 4.74
C LEU A 113 -17.73 11.69 4.27
N THR A 114 -18.73 11.83 3.39
CA THR A 114 -19.42 10.68 2.76
C THR A 114 -18.49 9.87 1.85
N SER A 115 -17.61 10.55 1.12
CA SER A 115 -16.61 9.91 0.27
C SER A 115 -15.57 9.15 1.10
N LEU A 116 -15.14 9.73 2.23
CA LEU A 116 -14.25 9.06 3.19
C LEU A 116 -14.91 7.79 3.73
N ALA A 117 -16.17 7.86 4.18
CA ALA A 117 -16.90 6.68 4.67
C ALA A 117 -16.96 5.57 3.60
N SER A 118 -17.23 5.93 2.35
CA SER A 118 -17.29 4.99 1.23
C SER A 118 -15.92 4.37 0.93
N LEU A 119 -14.85 5.18 0.97
CA LEU A 119 -13.48 4.74 0.75
C LEU A 119 -12.96 3.85 1.89
N MET A 120 -13.46 4.07 3.10
CA MET A 120 -13.24 3.20 4.27
C MET A 120 -14.11 1.95 4.26
N GLY A 121 -14.97 1.77 3.25
CA GLY A 121 -15.85 0.61 3.13
C GLY A 121 -17.01 0.59 4.12
N VAL A 122 -17.30 1.72 4.79
CA VAL A 122 -18.43 1.84 5.72
C VAL A 122 -19.73 1.69 4.94
N SER A 123 -20.61 0.80 5.39
CA SER A 123 -21.91 0.59 4.76
C SER A 123 -22.78 1.85 4.88
N ALA A 124 -23.69 2.08 3.92
CA ALA A 124 -24.60 3.22 3.97
C ALA A 124 -25.48 3.24 5.24
N GLU A 125 -25.77 2.07 5.82
CA GLU A 125 -26.52 1.92 7.07
C GLU A 125 -25.74 2.45 8.28
N ASP A 126 -24.42 2.35 8.25
CA ASP A 126 -23.52 2.78 9.32
C ASP A 126 -22.88 4.15 9.08
N HIS A 127 -23.16 4.82 7.96
CA HIS A 127 -22.70 6.19 7.69
C HIS A 127 -23.11 7.15 8.81
N SER A 128 -24.35 7.04 9.30
CA SER A 128 -24.83 7.88 10.41
C SER A 128 -24.02 7.68 11.70
N ALA A 129 -23.65 6.44 12.00
CA ALA A 129 -22.83 6.11 13.16
C ALA A 129 -21.40 6.62 12.98
N PHE A 130 -20.82 6.45 11.78
CA PHE A 130 -19.51 6.96 11.43
C PHE A 130 -19.42 8.49 11.54
N PHE A 131 -20.36 9.23 10.95
CA PHE A 131 -20.38 10.69 11.03
C PHE A 131 -20.53 11.19 12.46
N THR A 132 -21.42 10.56 13.23
CA THR A 132 -21.63 10.90 14.64
C THR A 132 -20.36 10.65 15.46
N ALA A 133 -19.71 9.49 15.28
CA ALA A 133 -18.48 9.14 15.99
C ALA A 133 -17.35 10.14 15.70
N LEU A 134 -17.16 10.52 14.44
CA LEU A 134 -16.15 11.52 14.09
C LEU A 134 -16.49 12.91 14.62
N GLN A 135 -17.77 13.32 14.56
CA GLN A 135 -18.20 14.60 15.09
C GLN A 135 -18.02 14.69 16.62
N MET A 136 -18.34 13.63 17.36
CA MET A 136 -18.15 13.58 18.82
C MET A 136 -16.68 13.67 19.23
N ASN A 137 -15.78 13.20 18.38
CA ASN A 137 -14.34 13.23 18.60
C ASN A 137 -13.64 14.32 17.76
N TYR A 138 -14.41 15.33 17.31
CA TYR A 138 -13.90 16.40 16.45
C TYR A 138 -12.67 17.10 17.04
N ASP A 139 -12.68 17.39 18.34
CA ASP A 139 -11.59 18.10 19.01
C ASP A 139 -10.25 17.33 18.91
N GLU A 140 -10.30 15.99 18.95
CA GLU A 140 -9.12 15.14 18.75
C GLU A 140 -8.66 15.17 17.29
N ILE A 141 -9.61 15.05 16.36
CA ILE A 141 -9.31 15.02 14.91
C ILE A 141 -8.74 16.36 14.44
N ALA A 142 -9.31 17.48 14.90
CA ALA A 142 -8.97 18.81 14.42
C ALA A 142 -7.54 19.25 14.79
N VAL A 143 -6.97 18.69 15.86
CA VAL A 143 -5.59 18.96 16.30
C VAL A 143 -4.60 17.86 15.91
N SER A 144 -5.10 16.78 15.30
CA SER A 144 -4.26 15.65 14.92
C SER A 144 -3.34 16.00 13.75
N THR A 145 -2.09 15.57 13.85
CA THR A 145 -1.14 15.61 12.72
C THR A 145 -1.39 14.50 11.71
N ASP A 146 -2.19 13.50 12.07
CA ASP A 146 -2.59 12.38 11.23
C ASP A 146 -4.09 12.10 11.43
N VAL A 147 -4.90 12.78 10.62
CA VAL A 147 -6.37 12.70 10.65
C VAL A 147 -6.83 11.27 10.37
N LEU A 148 -6.17 10.54 9.47
CA LEU A 148 -6.60 9.18 9.10
C LEU A 148 -6.36 8.21 10.26
N ALA A 149 -5.21 8.30 10.94
CA ALA A 149 -4.93 7.50 12.12
C ALA A 149 -5.93 7.78 13.27
N SER A 150 -6.27 9.05 13.50
CA SER A 150 -7.30 9.42 14.49
C SER A 150 -8.67 8.82 14.13
N VAL A 151 -9.08 8.91 12.86
CA VAL A 151 -10.32 8.31 12.36
C VAL A 151 -10.33 6.78 12.56
N HIS A 152 -9.23 6.09 12.24
CA HIS A 152 -9.09 4.65 12.48
C HIS A 152 -9.23 4.31 13.97
N SER A 153 -8.55 5.06 14.86
CA SER A 153 -8.64 4.87 16.31
C SER A 153 -10.07 5.00 16.83
N ILE A 154 -10.78 6.04 16.39
CA ILE A 154 -12.20 6.27 16.76
C ILE A 154 -13.07 5.10 16.29
N MET A 155 -12.89 4.63 15.06
CA MET A 155 -13.65 3.48 14.55
C MET A 155 -13.38 2.20 15.32
N GLN A 156 -12.14 1.96 15.78
CA GLN A 156 -11.82 0.80 16.62
C GLN A 156 -12.48 0.86 17.99
N SER A 157 -12.70 2.06 18.53
CA SER A 157 -13.37 2.28 19.81
C SER A 157 -14.89 2.09 19.76
N GLU A 158 -15.49 2.16 18.58
CA GLU A 158 -16.93 2.09 18.36
C GLU A 158 -17.36 0.68 17.91
N PRO A 159 -18.16 -0.07 18.70
CA PRO A 159 -18.51 -1.46 18.39
C PRO A 159 -19.17 -1.66 17.02
N ARG A 160 -19.92 -0.66 16.55
CA ARG A 160 -20.58 -0.67 15.23
C ARG A 160 -19.62 -0.42 14.07
N LEU A 161 -18.47 0.20 14.34
CA LEU A 161 -17.52 0.64 13.32
C LEU A 161 -16.22 -0.18 13.32
N ALA A 162 -15.93 -0.92 14.40
CA ALA A 162 -14.69 -1.68 14.55
C ALA A 162 -14.44 -2.69 13.41
N GLY A 163 -15.51 -3.23 12.81
CA GLY A 163 -15.41 -4.12 11.65
C GLY A 163 -14.90 -3.46 10.36
N TYR A 164 -14.90 -2.12 10.29
CA TYR A 164 -14.41 -1.33 9.16
C TYR A 164 -13.00 -0.76 9.38
N ALA A 165 -12.45 -0.88 10.60
CA ALA A 165 -11.19 -0.25 11.01
C ALA A 165 -9.96 -1.13 10.72
N SER A 166 -9.88 -1.67 9.50
CA SER A 166 -8.85 -2.61 9.00
C SER A 166 -7.86 -2.00 8.03
#